data_AF-A0A2D6J1M4-F1
#
_entry.id   AF-A0A2D6J1M4-F1
#
_cell.length_a   1.000
_cell.length_b   1.000
_cell.length_c   1.000
_cell.angle_alpha   90.00
_cell.angle_beta   90.00
_cell.angle_gamma   90.00
#
_symmetry.space_group_name_H-M   'P 1'
#
loop_
_entity.id
_entity.type
_entity.pdbx_description
1 polymer ?
#
loop_
_entity_poly.entity_id
_entity_poly.type
_entity_poly.pdbx_seq_one_letter_code
_entity_poly.pdbx_strand_id
1 'polypeptide(L)'
;MGGRSGQIGTYVESNAQYAPWHIHDFLDSAAPWLIAHAKILGGRVVTFETSAPNSKKVKIPDIAEKFGVNCISLWGMLNELKAHF
;
A
#
# COMPACT_ATOMS: atom_id res chain seq x y z
N MET A 1 -17.30 -9.97 11.52
CA MET A 1 -15.92 -9.61 11.90
C MET A 1 -15.29 -8.82 10.76
N GLY A 2 -15.51 -7.50 10.71
CA GLY A 2 -14.92 -6.64 9.68
C GLY A 2 -13.78 -5.82 10.27
N GLY A 3 -12.59 -6.40 10.37
CA GLY A 3 -11.39 -5.67 10.82
C GLY A 3 -11.08 -4.51 9.87
N ARG A 4 -10.37 -3.48 10.33
CA ARG A 4 -10.03 -2.25 9.59
C ARG A 4 -9.38 -2.49 8.22
N SER A 5 -8.81 -3.68 7.98
CA SER A 5 -8.37 -4.16 6.66
C SER A 5 -9.49 -4.16 5.60
N GLY A 6 -10.75 -4.35 6.01
CA GLY A 6 -11.91 -4.34 5.10
C GLY A 6 -12.11 -3.01 4.40
N GLN A 7 -11.74 -1.88 5.02
CA GLN A 7 -11.87 -0.56 4.37
C GLN A 7 -10.92 -0.41 3.18
N ILE A 8 -9.70 -0.95 3.28
CA ILE A 8 -8.73 -0.94 2.18
C ILE A 8 -9.23 -1.83 1.04
N GLY A 9 -9.72 -3.04 1.36
CA GLY A 9 -10.29 -3.95 0.37
C GLY A 9 -11.46 -3.32 -0.39
N THR A 10 -12.46 -2.83 0.34
CA THR A 10 -13.63 -2.16 -0.28
C THR A 10 -13.22 -0.95 -1.13
N TYR A 11 -12.24 -0.15 -0.69
CA TYR A 11 -11.75 0.97 -1.50
C TYR A 11 -11.18 0.51 -2.84
N VAL A 12 -10.36 -0.54 -2.84
CA VAL A 12 -9.75 -1.08 -4.07
C VAL A 12 -10.80 -1.72 -4.98
N GLU A 13 -11.71 -2.53 -4.43
CA GLU A 13 -12.79 -3.18 -5.19
C GLU A 13 -13.76 -2.19 -5.82
N SER A 14 -14.06 -1.08 -5.12
CA SER A 14 -14.99 -0.06 -5.62
C SER A 14 -14.38 0.90 -6.65
N ASN A 15 -13.06 0.86 -6.86
CA ASN A 15 -12.39 1.78 -7.75
C ASN A 15 -12.36 1.27 -9.20
N ALA A 16 -13.26 1.84 -10.03
CA ALA A 16 -13.39 1.51 -11.46
C ALA A 16 -12.13 1.79 -12.30
N GLN A 17 -11.14 2.49 -11.76
CA GLN A 17 -9.85 2.66 -12.43
C GLN A 17 -9.12 1.33 -12.59
N TYR A 18 -9.16 0.45 -11.60
CA TYR A 18 -8.31 -0.74 -11.58
C TYR A 18 -8.87 -1.88 -12.43
N ALA A 19 -7.98 -2.65 -13.06
CA ALA A 19 -8.39 -3.86 -13.77
C ALA A 19 -8.75 -4.97 -12.75
N PRO A 20 -9.78 -5.80 -13.01
CA PRO A 20 -10.20 -6.83 -12.05
C PRO A 20 -9.09 -7.78 -11.59
N TRP A 21 -8.18 -8.17 -12.49
CA TRP A 21 -7.05 -9.02 -12.15
C TRP A 21 -6.08 -8.32 -11.17
N HIS A 22 -5.81 -7.03 -11.38
CA HIS A 22 -4.95 -6.25 -10.48
C HIS A 22 -5.59 -5.96 -9.11
N ILE A 23 -6.92 -5.89 -9.04
CA ILE A 23 -7.65 -5.86 -7.77
C ILE A 23 -7.38 -7.17 -7.03
N HIS A 24 -7.59 -8.30 -7.71
CA HIS A 24 -7.41 -9.63 -7.12
C HIS A 24 -5.99 -9.86 -6.58
N ASP A 25 -4.92 -9.61 -7.35
CA ASP A 25 -3.57 -9.84 -6.79
C ASP A 25 -3.24 -8.92 -5.63
N PHE A 26 -3.74 -7.68 -5.65
CA PHE A 26 -3.51 -6.77 -4.54
C PHE A 26 -4.19 -7.31 -3.27
N LEU A 27 -5.44 -7.74 -3.37
CA LEU A 27 -6.20 -8.28 -2.24
C LEU A 27 -5.62 -9.60 -1.72
N ASP A 28 -5.11 -10.44 -2.60
CA ASP A 28 -4.47 -11.72 -2.26
C ASP A 28 -3.03 -11.56 -1.71
N SER A 29 -2.42 -10.39 -1.92
CA SER A 29 -1.09 -10.10 -1.39
C SER A 29 -1.11 -9.72 0.10
N ALA A 30 0.07 -9.61 0.71
CA ALA A 30 0.21 -9.07 2.06
C ALA A 30 -0.03 -7.55 2.15
N ALA A 31 -0.08 -6.83 1.02
CA ALA A 31 -0.07 -5.37 0.99
C ALA A 31 -1.25 -4.71 1.74
N PRO A 32 -2.52 -5.15 1.58
CA PRO A 32 -3.64 -4.56 2.31
C PRO A 32 -3.45 -4.66 3.82
N TRP A 33 -2.95 -5.80 4.30
CA TRP A 33 -2.70 -6.02 5.72
C TRP A 33 -1.54 -5.16 6.23
N LEU A 34 -0.44 -5.06 5.48
CA LEU A 34 0.70 -4.21 5.86
C LEU A 34 0.32 -2.73 5.98
N ILE A 35 -0.50 -2.21 5.05
CA ILE A 35 -0.99 -0.83 5.10
C ILE A 35 -1.92 -0.64 6.31
N ALA A 36 -2.86 -1.57 6.54
CA ALA A 36 -3.76 -1.50 7.70
C ALA A 36 -2.99 -1.55 9.03
N HIS A 37 -1.97 -2.41 9.11
CA HIS A 37 -1.12 -2.56 10.29
C HIS A 37 -0.32 -1.28 10.56
N ALA A 38 0.35 -0.73 9.53
CA ALA A 38 1.07 0.53 9.64
C ALA A 38 0.16 1.69 10.06
N LYS A 39 -1.07 1.75 9.52
CA LYS A 39 -2.07 2.75 9.94
C LYS A 39 -2.41 2.68 11.42
N ILE A 40 -2.60 1.46 11.96
CA ILE A 40 -2.98 1.26 13.35
C ILE A 40 -1.83 1.61 14.31
N LEU A 41 -0.60 1.28 13.94
CA LEU A 41 0.57 1.49 14.78
C LEU A 41 1.26 2.84 14.58
N GLY A 42 0.79 3.66 13.63
CA GLY A 42 1.49 4.90 13.24
C GLY A 42 2.84 4.63 12.55
N GLY A 43 2.97 3.46 11.91
CA GLY A 43 4.17 3.04 11.19
C GLY A 43 4.26 3.62 9.78
N ARG A 44 5.29 3.16 9.04
CA ARG A 44 5.52 3.49 7.63
C ARG A 44 5.55 2.21 6.80
N VAL A 45 5.07 2.28 5.57
CA VAL A 45 5.23 1.20 4.59
C VAL A 45 6.49 1.46 3.77
N VAL A 46 7.29 0.42 3.56
CA VAL A 46 8.47 0.47 2.69
C VAL A 46 8.23 -0.42 1.50
N THR A 47 8.45 0.10 0.29
CA THR A 47 8.18 -0.64 -0.94
C THR A 47 9.20 -0.34 -2.03
N PHE A 48 9.30 -1.24 -3.01
CA PHE A 48 10.04 -1.00 -4.25
C PHE A 48 9.17 -0.32 -5.33
N GLU A 49 7.87 -0.19 -5.10
CA GLU A 49 6.98 0.46 -6.05
C GLU A 49 7.14 1.98 -6.07
N THR A 50 7.00 2.56 -7.25
CA THR A 50 6.78 3.99 -7.43
C THR A 50 5.28 4.26 -7.55
N SER A 51 4.83 5.36 -6.95
CA SER A 51 3.47 5.89 -7.13
C SER A 51 3.13 6.01 -8.62
N ALA A 52 1.93 5.59 -8.99
CA ALA A 52 1.44 5.71 -10.36
C ALA A 52 -0.09 5.88 -10.31
N PRO A 53 -0.58 7.07 -9.91
CA PRO A 53 -1.98 7.27 -9.53
C PRO A 53 -2.96 7.08 -10.68
N ASN A 54 -2.50 7.11 -11.93
CA ASN A 54 -3.31 6.86 -13.13
C ASN A 54 -3.19 5.41 -13.65
N SER A 55 -2.47 4.52 -12.95
CA SER A 55 -2.26 3.14 -13.37
C SER A 55 -3.54 2.29 -13.25
N LYS A 56 -3.71 1.34 -14.16
CA LYS A 56 -4.70 0.27 -14.03
C LYS A 56 -4.31 -0.77 -12.98
N LYS A 57 -3.04 -0.82 -12.58
CA LYS A 57 -2.53 -1.67 -11.50
C LYS A 57 -2.64 -0.93 -10.16
N VAL A 58 -3.08 -1.63 -9.13
CA VAL A 58 -3.10 -1.10 -7.76
C VAL A 58 -1.66 -0.93 -7.27
N LYS A 59 -1.33 0.27 -6.77
CA LYS A 59 0.01 0.62 -6.28
C LYS A 59 0.00 0.83 -4.78
N ILE A 60 0.95 0.20 -4.09
CA ILE A 60 1.09 0.29 -2.64
C ILE A 60 1.23 1.75 -2.17
N PRO A 61 2.07 2.61 -2.78
CA PRO A 61 2.19 4.00 -2.37
C PRO A 61 0.87 4.77 -2.46
N ASP A 62 0.09 4.55 -3.52
CA ASP A 62 -1.15 5.29 -3.78
C ASP A 62 -2.26 4.89 -2.80
N ILE A 63 -2.33 3.60 -2.45
CA ILE A 63 -3.25 3.13 -1.40
C ILE A 63 -2.77 3.60 -0.02
N ALA A 64 -1.49 3.52 0.29
CA ALA A 64 -0.95 4.01 1.57
C ALA A 64 -1.27 5.49 1.77
N GLU A 65 -1.00 6.34 0.77
CA GLU A 65 -1.31 7.77 0.79
C GLU A 65 -2.80 8.03 1.02
N LYS A 66 -3.68 7.34 0.28
CA LYS A 66 -5.14 7.47 0.43
C LYS A 66 -5.61 7.22 1.87
N PHE A 67 -4.96 6.29 2.56
CA PHE A 67 -5.28 5.93 3.94
C PHE A 67 -4.46 6.70 4.98
N GLY A 68 -3.68 7.71 4.58
CA GLY A 68 -2.86 8.53 5.47
C GLY A 68 -1.70 7.77 6.09
N VAL A 69 -1.17 6.77 5.40
CA VAL A 69 -0.01 5.98 5.81
C VAL A 69 1.20 6.47 5.03
N ASN A 70 2.25 6.88 5.73
CA ASN A 70 3.49 7.30 5.10
C ASN A 70 4.16 6.10 4.41
N CYS A 71 4.53 6.27 3.15
CA CYS A 71 5.16 5.24 2.33
C CYS A 71 6.48 5.78 1.78
N ILE A 72 7.56 5.02 1.95
CA ILE A 72 8.90 5.38 1.44
C ILE A 72 9.46 4.27 0.55
N SER A 73 10.42 4.62 -0.31
CA SER A 73 11.15 3.62 -1.07
C SER A 73 12.13 2.86 -0.16
N LEU A 74 12.50 1.64 -0.53
CA LEU A 74 13.55 0.90 0.18
C LEU A 74 14.85 1.72 0.26
N TRP A 75 15.23 2.37 -0.84
CA TRP A 75 16.42 3.22 -0.88
C TRP A 75 16.32 4.41 0.07
N GLY A 76 15.13 5.02 0.19
CA GLY A 76 14.86 6.06 1.17
C GLY A 76 15.07 5.57 2.60
N MET A 77 14.54 4.39 2.93
CA MET A 77 14.74 3.77 4.25
C MET A 77 16.22 3.48 4.53
N LEU A 78 16.94 2.87 3.57
CA LEU A 78 18.36 2.55 3.74
C LEU A 78 19.22 3.80 3.96
N ASN A 79 18.92 4.89 3.23
CA ASN A 79 19.57 6.18 3.42
C ASN A 79 19.28 6.78 4.80
N GLU A 80 18.02 6.76 5.26
CA GLU A 80 17.65 7.24 6.60
C GLU A 80 18.37 6.46 7.72
N LEU A 81 18.52 5.15 7.55
CA LEU A 81 19.19 4.27 8.50
C LEU A 81 20.72 4.33 8.40
N LYS A 82 21.27 5.06 7.43
CA LYS A 82 22.72 5.10 7.13
C LYS A 82 23.30 3.69 6.99
N ALA A 83 22.58 2.83 6.29
CA ALA A 83 22.99 1.45 6.10
C ALA A 83 24.25 1.39 5.23
N HIS A 84 25.25 0.64 5.69
CA HIS A 84 26.47 0.32 4.96
C HIS A 84 26.62 -1.21 4.97
N PHE A 85 26.96 -1.79 3.82
CA PHE A 85 27.09 -3.23 3.61
C PHE A 85 28.46 -3.55 3.02
#